data_AF-E3RNM3-F1
#
_entry.id   AF-E3RNM3-F1
#
_cell.length_a   1.000
_cell.length_b   1.000
_cell.length_c   1.000
_cell.angle_alpha   90.00
_cell.angle_beta   90.00
_cell.angle_gamma   90.00
#
_symmetry.space_group_name_H-M   'P 1'
#
loop_
_entity.id
_entity.type
_entity.pdbx_description
1 polymer ?
#
loop_
_entity_poly.entity_id
_entity_poly.type
_entity_poly.pdbx_seq_one_letter_code
_entity_poly.pdbx_strand_id
1 'polypeptide(L)'
;MHLVWHGTQEKYQIFDTLGGRFNSEFGMEAFPHIDTVKYWCTDPTQLYPQSHMIDFHNKADGHERRIATYLVENFRTKTDLESFIHLTQLSQAEALMFGYRGWRRQWGQNRRCGGALVWQLNDCWPVTSWSIVDYFQRKKPAYYAMRRVLAPIAVAVKRAHFDWSVVHARVPATSDYEVWVANQKLEEVVATVELRYISVKSGKEIKEKIVKKDIRLVPNGTTDVLSGTIDNRNEQPHVLAVRIWVDGEIVSRDVDWPQPLKYLEFDERGVEVIAHGETMVARAQKPTKGLVFEERSGVLVHDSAIDLVPGDEQMIKVRGLGPQDKPLRWTYLGKD
;
A
#
# COMPACT_ATOMS: atom_id res chain seq x y z
N MET A 1 13.84 -18.89 4.53
CA MET A 1 12.41 -19.18 4.79
C MET A 1 12.26 -19.12 6.31
N HIS A 2 11.54 -18.11 6.83
CA HIS A 2 11.44 -17.59 8.24
C HIS A 2 11.68 -16.07 8.35
N LEU A 3 12.22 -15.41 7.33
CA LEU A 3 12.95 -14.14 7.52
C LEU A 3 12.10 -12.89 7.77
N VAL A 4 10.82 -12.88 7.42
CA VAL A 4 10.00 -11.66 7.49
C VAL A 4 9.36 -11.49 8.86
N TRP A 5 8.33 -12.29 9.17
CA TRP A 5 7.69 -12.21 10.48
C TRP A 5 8.53 -12.92 11.53
N HIS A 6 8.75 -14.24 11.42
CA HIS A 6 9.46 -15.08 12.41
C HIS A 6 11.00 -14.92 12.44
N GLY A 7 11.53 -13.93 11.74
CA GLY A 7 12.96 -13.73 11.55
C GLY A 7 13.49 -12.52 12.31
N THR A 8 14.38 -11.78 11.67
CA THR A 8 15.04 -10.58 12.22
C THR A 8 14.14 -9.34 12.25
N GLN A 9 12.87 -9.45 11.83
CA GLN A 9 11.91 -8.34 11.74
C GLN A 9 12.43 -7.21 10.87
N GLU A 10 12.96 -7.57 9.70
CA GLU A 10 13.50 -6.61 8.74
C GLU A 10 12.45 -5.57 8.33
N LYS A 11 12.93 -4.38 7.94
CA LYS A 11 12.09 -3.27 7.47
C LYS A 11 11.36 -3.68 6.19
N TYR A 12 10.07 -3.33 6.09
CA TYR A 12 9.27 -3.79 4.95
C TYR A 12 9.73 -3.26 3.59
N GLN A 13 10.45 -2.14 3.58
CA GLN A 13 10.97 -1.47 2.40
C GLN A 13 12.02 -2.30 1.64
N ILE A 14 12.58 -3.33 2.29
CA ILE A 14 13.58 -4.24 1.70
C ILE A 14 13.06 -5.68 1.53
N PHE A 15 11.75 -5.92 1.70
CA PHE A 15 11.19 -7.28 1.65
C PHE A 15 11.50 -8.01 0.35
N ASP A 16 11.58 -7.31 -0.77
CA ASP A 16 11.95 -7.92 -2.05
C ASP A 16 13.37 -8.49 -2.06
N THR A 17 14.25 -8.06 -1.17
CA THR A 17 15.61 -8.60 -1.02
C THR A 17 15.68 -9.86 -0.16
N LEU A 18 14.63 -10.14 0.64
CA LEU A 18 14.56 -11.26 1.60
C LEU A 18 14.01 -12.56 0.99
N GLY A 19 13.71 -12.54 -0.31
CA GLY A 19 13.10 -13.67 -1.02
C GLY A 19 14.08 -14.61 -1.71
N GLY A 20 13.52 -15.63 -2.36
CA GLY A 20 14.26 -16.63 -3.12
C GLY A 20 13.80 -16.75 -4.57
N ARG A 21 14.10 -17.91 -5.19
CA ARG A 21 13.63 -18.25 -6.55
C ARG A 21 12.11 -18.35 -6.66
N PHE A 22 11.46 -18.69 -5.56
CA PHE A 22 10.02 -18.71 -5.40
C PHE A 22 9.70 -18.51 -3.93
N ASN A 23 8.86 -17.53 -3.60
CA ASN A 23 8.47 -17.24 -2.22
C ASN A 23 7.17 -17.97 -1.92
N SER A 24 7.25 -19.16 -1.34
CA SER A 24 6.06 -19.97 -1.03
C SER A 24 5.23 -19.41 0.12
N GLU A 25 5.83 -18.60 1.00
CA GLU A 25 5.16 -17.97 2.14
C GLU A 25 5.88 -16.67 2.51
N PHE A 26 5.10 -15.62 2.75
CA PHE A 26 5.53 -14.36 3.37
C PHE A 26 4.28 -13.56 3.79
N GLY A 27 4.39 -12.72 4.81
CA GLY A 27 3.23 -12.01 5.32
C GLY A 27 3.57 -10.91 6.31
N MET A 28 2.58 -10.06 6.56
CA MET A 28 2.57 -9.08 7.64
C MET A 28 1.24 -9.20 8.38
N GLU A 29 1.28 -9.20 9.71
CA GLU A 29 0.07 -9.28 10.52
C GLU A 29 -0.69 -7.94 10.51
N ALA A 30 -2.02 -8.00 10.50
CA ALA A 30 -2.86 -6.82 10.72
C ALA A 30 -4.18 -7.18 11.39
N PHE A 31 -4.72 -6.22 12.13
CA PHE A 31 -6.05 -6.34 12.70
C PHE A 31 -7.11 -6.43 11.58
N PRO A 32 -8.20 -7.19 11.79
CA PRO A 32 -9.31 -7.25 10.85
C PRO A 32 -10.18 -6.00 10.95
N HIS A 33 -11.32 -6.02 10.25
CA HIS A 33 -12.29 -4.94 10.30
C HIS A 33 -12.77 -4.67 11.74
N ILE A 34 -13.10 -3.42 12.08
CA ILE A 34 -13.57 -3.05 13.43
C ILE A 34 -14.80 -3.85 13.87
N ASP A 35 -15.74 -4.13 12.97
CA ASP A 35 -16.90 -4.97 13.27
C ASP A 35 -16.53 -6.42 13.57
N THR A 36 -15.45 -6.94 12.98
CA THR A 36 -14.91 -8.26 13.32
C THR A 36 -14.34 -8.24 14.74
N VAL A 37 -13.61 -7.17 15.11
CA VAL A 37 -13.09 -7.00 16.48
C VAL A 37 -14.23 -6.88 17.50
N LYS A 38 -15.24 -6.05 17.22
CA LYS A 38 -16.43 -5.87 18.08
C LYS A 38 -17.27 -7.14 18.21
N TYR A 39 -17.19 -8.05 17.24
CA TYR A 39 -17.87 -9.34 17.33
C TYR A 39 -17.27 -10.23 18.43
N TRP A 40 -15.93 -10.28 18.57
CA TRP A 40 -15.29 -11.11 19.59
C TRP A 40 -15.07 -10.38 20.92
N CYS A 41 -14.90 -9.06 20.91
CA CYS A 41 -14.65 -8.26 22.10
C CYS A 41 -15.98 -7.83 22.72
N THR A 42 -16.56 -8.70 23.55
CA THR A 42 -17.88 -8.51 24.14
C THR A 42 -17.92 -7.52 25.30
N ASP A 43 -16.78 -7.23 25.94
CA ASP A 43 -16.66 -6.21 26.98
C ASP A 43 -16.23 -4.86 26.37
N PRO A 44 -17.08 -3.83 26.39
CA PRO A 44 -16.75 -2.52 25.84
C PRO A 44 -15.53 -1.86 26.50
N THR A 45 -15.24 -2.19 27.76
CA THR A 45 -14.06 -1.64 28.46
C THR A 45 -12.75 -2.19 27.92
N GLN A 46 -12.80 -3.31 27.18
CA GLN A 46 -11.66 -3.96 26.52
C GLN A 46 -11.50 -3.53 25.06
N LEU A 47 -12.29 -2.57 24.54
CA LEU A 47 -12.19 -2.07 23.15
C LEU A 47 -11.04 -1.06 22.98
N TYR A 48 -9.83 -1.47 23.33
CA TYR A 48 -8.60 -0.72 23.12
C TYR A 48 -7.44 -1.67 22.74
N PRO A 49 -6.44 -1.23 21.97
CA PRO A 49 -5.30 -2.08 21.62
C PRO A 49 -4.60 -2.61 22.87
N GLN A 50 -4.12 -3.86 22.87
CA GLN A 50 -3.43 -4.50 24.02
C GLN A 50 -4.35 -4.89 25.20
N SER A 51 -5.68 -4.86 25.00
CA SER A 51 -6.59 -5.43 25.99
C SER A 51 -6.48 -6.96 26.01
N HIS A 52 -6.81 -7.57 27.13
CA HIS A 52 -6.70 -9.03 27.27
C HIS A 52 -7.60 -9.77 26.28
N MET A 53 -8.80 -9.24 25.98
CA MET A 53 -9.70 -9.86 24.99
C MET A 53 -9.18 -9.71 23.56
N ILE A 54 -8.53 -8.59 23.23
CA ILE A 54 -7.94 -8.35 21.92
C ILE A 54 -6.71 -9.24 21.73
N ASP A 55 -5.78 -9.24 22.68
CA ASP A 55 -4.54 -10.02 22.58
C ASP A 55 -4.82 -11.53 22.61
N PHE A 56 -5.86 -11.97 23.34
CA PHE A 56 -6.29 -13.37 23.29
C PHE A 56 -6.69 -13.80 21.87
N HIS A 57 -7.20 -12.90 21.04
CA HIS A 57 -7.52 -13.16 19.63
C HIS A 57 -6.35 -12.87 18.69
N ASN A 58 -5.12 -12.87 19.20
CA ASN A 58 -3.90 -12.98 18.42
C ASN A 58 -3.11 -14.20 18.90
N LYS A 59 -2.80 -15.12 17.98
CA LYS A 59 -2.09 -16.38 18.31
C LYS A 59 -0.64 -16.39 17.82
N ALA A 60 -0.18 -15.30 17.21
CA ALA A 60 1.21 -15.19 16.81
C ALA A 60 2.09 -14.92 18.03
N ASP A 61 3.15 -15.72 18.17
CA ASP A 61 4.13 -15.54 19.24
C ASP A 61 4.84 -14.18 19.11
N GLY A 62 4.88 -13.42 20.20
CA GLY A 62 5.46 -12.08 20.27
C GLY A 62 4.80 -11.02 19.38
N HIS A 63 3.52 -11.20 19.03
CA HIS A 63 2.77 -10.30 18.15
C HIS A 63 2.80 -8.85 18.60
N GLU A 64 2.73 -8.59 19.92
CA GLU A 64 2.71 -7.24 20.50
C GLU A 64 3.98 -6.48 20.10
N ARG A 65 5.14 -7.13 20.27
CA ARG A 65 6.45 -6.54 19.93
C ARG A 65 6.58 -6.35 18.43
N ARG A 66 6.14 -7.33 17.63
CA ARG A 66 6.33 -7.32 16.17
C ARG A 66 5.46 -6.26 15.50
N ILE A 67 4.16 -6.24 15.81
CA ILE A 67 3.27 -5.19 15.33
C ILE A 67 3.79 -3.83 15.79
N ALA A 68 4.12 -3.67 17.08
CA ALA A 68 4.59 -2.40 17.60
C ALA A 68 5.85 -1.90 16.85
N THR A 69 6.84 -2.76 16.60
CA THR A 69 8.05 -2.41 15.83
C THR A 69 7.70 -1.83 14.46
N TYR A 70 6.91 -2.54 13.66
CA TYR A 70 6.53 -2.06 12.32
C TYR A 70 5.71 -0.77 12.38
N LEU A 71 4.89 -0.57 13.41
CA LEU A 71 4.15 0.68 13.58
C LEU A 71 5.06 1.85 13.94
N VAL A 72 5.90 1.72 14.98
CA VAL A 72 6.74 2.82 15.47
C VAL A 72 7.86 3.18 14.50
N GLU A 73 8.34 2.24 13.69
CA GLU A 73 9.33 2.52 12.66
C GLU A 73 8.77 3.39 11.54
N ASN A 74 7.47 3.28 11.23
CA ASN A 74 6.89 3.77 9.99
C ASN A 74 5.84 4.86 10.17
N PHE A 75 5.08 4.87 11.26
CA PHE A 75 3.94 5.77 11.48
C PHE A 75 4.07 6.53 12.80
N ARG A 76 3.33 7.63 12.92
CA ARG A 76 3.11 8.28 14.23
C ARG A 76 2.10 7.43 15.00
N THR A 77 2.47 6.94 16.17
CA THR A 77 1.65 6.04 16.99
C THR A 77 0.34 6.69 17.41
N LYS A 78 -0.78 6.01 17.17
CA LYS A 78 -2.11 6.31 17.70
C LYS A 78 -2.57 5.13 18.58
N THR A 79 -3.23 5.43 19.69
CA THR A 79 -3.63 4.43 20.69
C THR A 79 -5.13 4.18 20.74
N ASP A 80 -5.93 4.94 20.01
CA ASP A 80 -7.34 4.59 19.79
C ASP A 80 -7.45 3.37 18.87
N LEU A 81 -8.47 2.54 19.11
CA LEU A 81 -8.60 1.24 18.44
C LEU A 81 -8.76 1.36 16.93
N GLU A 82 -9.61 2.27 16.44
CA GLU A 82 -9.88 2.40 14.99
C GLU A 82 -8.63 2.89 14.24
N SER A 83 -7.88 3.86 14.78
CA SER A 83 -6.63 4.29 14.18
C SER A 83 -5.55 3.21 14.26
N PHE A 84 -5.45 2.50 15.38
CA PHE A 84 -4.50 1.39 15.52
C PHE A 84 -4.77 0.30 14.47
N ILE A 85 -6.04 -0.09 14.30
CA ILE A 85 -6.46 -1.03 13.24
C ILE A 85 -6.04 -0.49 11.87
N HIS A 86 -6.36 0.77 11.56
CA HIS A 86 -6.01 1.38 10.27
C HIS A 86 -4.50 1.35 10.02
N LEU A 87 -3.68 1.69 11.01
CA LEU A 87 -2.22 1.68 10.88
C LEU A 87 -1.66 0.26 10.69
N THR A 88 -2.16 -0.75 11.40
CA THR A 88 -1.74 -2.15 11.18
C THR A 88 -2.08 -2.63 9.77
N GLN A 89 -3.28 -2.32 9.29
CA GLN A 89 -3.71 -2.68 7.95
C GLN A 89 -2.94 -1.94 6.85
N LEU A 90 -2.60 -0.68 7.06
CA LEU A 90 -1.76 0.09 6.14
C LEU A 90 -0.32 -0.45 6.14
N SER A 91 0.22 -0.82 7.30
CA SER A 91 1.52 -1.49 7.41
C SER A 91 1.55 -2.80 6.63
N GLN A 92 0.52 -3.63 6.78
CA GLN A 92 0.38 -4.86 6.00
C GLN A 92 0.29 -4.59 4.50
N ALA A 93 -0.49 -3.61 4.08
CA ALA A 93 -0.62 -3.24 2.67
C ALA A 93 0.71 -2.80 2.06
N GLU A 94 1.45 -1.90 2.74
CA GLU A 94 2.78 -1.47 2.31
C GLU A 94 3.75 -2.65 2.22
N ALA A 95 3.78 -3.49 3.26
CA ALA A 95 4.72 -4.59 3.33
C ALA A 95 4.53 -5.63 2.20
N LEU A 96 3.28 -6.02 1.93
CA LEU A 96 3.00 -6.91 0.80
C LEU A 96 3.28 -6.22 -0.55
N MET A 97 2.97 -4.92 -0.67
CA MET A 97 3.24 -4.14 -1.88
C MET A 97 4.75 -4.12 -2.18
N PHE A 98 5.61 -3.80 -1.22
CA PHE A 98 7.07 -3.78 -1.40
C PHE A 98 7.61 -5.15 -1.82
N GLY A 99 7.18 -6.23 -1.17
CA GLY A 99 7.59 -7.59 -1.51
C GLY A 99 7.17 -7.98 -2.94
N TYR A 100 5.86 -7.92 -3.24
CA TYR A 100 5.34 -8.32 -4.55
C TYR A 100 5.91 -7.48 -5.69
N ARG A 101 6.01 -6.15 -5.51
CA ARG A 101 6.54 -5.23 -6.52
C ARG A 101 7.96 -5.64 -6.92
N GLY A 102 8.85 -5.84 -5.96
CA GLY A 102 10.24 -6.17 -6.24
C GLY A 102 10.44 -7.61 -6.72
N TRP A 103 9.71 -8.60 -6.17
CA TRP A 103 9.79 -9.97 -6.68
C TRP A 103 9.24 -10.13 -8.10
N ARG A 104 8.20 -9.38 -8.48
CA ARG A 104 7.76 -9.32 -9.88
C ARG A 104 8.84 -8.75 -10.78
N ARG A 105 9.56 -7.70 -10.35
CA ARG A 105 10.69 -7.14 -11.11
C ARG A 105 11.79 -8.19 -11.34
N GLN A 106 12.10 -8.96 -10.31
CA GLN A 106 13.14 -9.98 -10.34
C GLN A 106 12.88 -11.09 -11.37
N TRP A 107 11.65 -11.26 -11.85
CA TRP A 107 11.35 -12.17 -12.96
C TRP A 107 12.11 -11.79 -14.24
N GLY A 108 12.17 -10.51 -14.60
CA GLY A 108 12.96 -10.07 -15.76
C GLY A 108 14.47 -10.04 -15.52
N GLN A 109 14.91 -10.14 -14.27
CA GLN A 109 16.33 -10.16 -13.89
C GLN A 109 16.86 -11.61 -13.85
N ASN A 110 17.01 -12.25 -15.02
CA ASN A 110 17.44 -13.64 -15.14
C ASN A 110 16.55 -14.62 -14.35
N ARG A 111 15.23 -14.37 -14.36
CA ARG A 111 14.23 -15.21 -13.67
C ARG A 111 14.61 -15.42 -12.20
N ARG A 112 15.08 -14.35 -11.54
CA ARG A 112 15.56 -14.38 -10.16
C ARG A 112 14.49 -14.83 -9.18
N CYS A 113 13.25 -14.37 -9.37
CA CYS A 113 12.07 -14.83 -8.64
C CYS A 113 10.95 -15.16 -9.62
N GLY A 114 10.44 -16.39 -9.58
CA GLY A 114 9.38 -16.91 -10.45
C GLY A 114 7.99 -16.97 -9.83
N GLY A 115 7.84 -16.58 -8.57
CA GLY A 115 6.52 -16.51 -7.93
C GLY A 115 6.57 -16.13 -6.46
N ALA A 116 5.42 -15.70 -5.94
CA ALA A 116 5.25 -15.32 -4.55
C ALA A 116 3.81 -15.61 -4.10
N LEU A 117 3.65 -16.33 -3.00
CA LEU A 117 2.37 -16.70 -2.41
C LEU A 117 2.23 -16.06 -1.02
N VAL A 118 1.16 -15.30 -0.82
CA VAL A 118 0.89 -14.59 0.43
C VAL A 118 0.51 -15.59 1.52
N TRP A 119 1.17 -15.46 2.67
CA TRP A 119 0.69 -15.93 3.96
C TRP A 119 -0.03 -14.75 4.63
N GLN A 120 -1.35 -14.70 4.69
CA GLN A 120 -2.31 -15.70 4.18
C GLN A 120 -3.53 -15.04 3.52
N LEU A 121 -4.34 -15.84 2.83
CA LEU A 121 -5.53 -15.33 2.13
C LEU A 121 -6.67 -14.99 3.11
N ASN A 122 -7.06 -15.94 3.96
CA ASN A 122 -8.29 -15.93 4.74
C ASN A 122 -8.07 -16.33 6.21
N ASP A 123 -9.10 -16.16 7.04
CA ASP A 123 -9.13 -16.66 8.43
C ASP A 123 -10.17 -17.79 8.62
N CYS A 124 -9.93 -18.65 9.61
CA CYS A 124 -10.86 -19.72 10.02
C CYS A 124 -11.72 -19.37 11.24
N TRP A 125 -11.45 -18.24 11.90
CA TRP A 125 -12.21 -17.70 13.03
C TRP A 125 -11.91 -16.19 13.17
N PRO A 126 -12.73 -15.40 13.90
CA PRO A 126 -12.46 -13.98 14.12
C PRO A 126 -11.14 -13.78 14.89
N VAL A 127 -10.13 -13.20 14.26
CA VAL A 127 -8.75 -13.17 14.80
C VAL A 127 -7.94 -12.02 14.18
N THR A 128 -6.91 -11.57 14.88
CA THR A 128 -5.80 -10.80 14.28
C THR A 128 -4.79 -11.77 13.69
N SER A 129 -4.45 -11.61 12.40
CA SER A 129 -3.59 -12.54 11.65
C SER A 129 -3.01 -11.89 10.39
N TRP A 130 -2.24 -12.68 9.64
CA TRP A 130 -1.71 -12.30 8.33
C TRP A 130 -2.73 -12.33 7.19
N SER A 131 -4.01 -12.62 7.46
CA SER A 131 -5.03 -12.67 6.41
C SER A 131 -5.16 -11.33 5.70
N ILE A 132 -5.43 -11.35 4.40
CA ILE A 132 -5.82 -10.17 3.62
C ILE A 132 -7.35 -10.05 3.48
N VAL A 133 -8.08 -11.12 3.84
CA VAL A 133 -9.54 -11.16 3.97
C VAL A 133 -9.88 -11.79 5.32
N ASP A 134 -10.64 -11.09 6.16
CA ASP A 134 -10.97 -11.59 7.50
C ASP A 134 -12.03 -12.71 7.49
N TYR A 135 -12.32 -13.26 8.67
CA TYR A 135 -13.26 -14.37 8.85
C TYR A 135 -14.66 -14.13 8.27
N PHE A 136 -15.15 -12.88 8.33
CA PHE A 136 -16.46 -12.51 7.79
C PHE A 136 -16.38 -12.06 6.32
N GLN A 137 -15.29 -12.42 5.63
CA GLN A 137 -15.03 -12.11 4.23
C GLN A 137 -14.87 -10.61 3.94
N ARG A 138 -14.51 -9.80 4.96
CA ARG A 138 -14.23 -8.39 4.78
C ARG A 138 -12.79 -8.23 4.30
N LYS A 139 -12.60 -7.52 3.19
CA LYS A 139 -11.27 -7.34 2.60
C LYS A 139 -10.49 -6.31 3.40
N LYS A 140 -9.28 -6.66 3.83
CA LYS A 140 -8.34 -5.70 4.41
C LYS A 140 -7.72 -4.84 3.30
N PRO A 141 -7.23 -3.62 3.60
CA PRO A 141 -6.44 -2.78 2.70
C PRO A 141 -5.40 -3.52 1.85
N ALA A 142 -4.73 -4.51 2.43
CA ALA A 142 -3.72 -5.32 1.76
C ALA A 142 -4.24 -6.12 0.56
N TYR A 143 -5.52 -6.56 0.56
CA TYR A 143 -6.15 -7.21 -0.60
C TYR A 143 -6.12 -6.30 -1.83
N TYR A 144 -6.48 -5.04 -1.63
CA TYR A 144 -6.56 -4.04 -2.69
C TYR A 144 -5.18 -3.65 -3.23
N ALA A 145 -4.23 -3.41 -2.31
CA ALA A 145 -2.84 -3.14 -2.67
C ALA A 145 -2.24 -4.29 -3.49
N MET A 146 -2.41 -5.52 -3.02
CA MET A 146 -1.91 -6.72 -3.69
C MET A 146 -2.54 -6.90 -5.07
N ARG A 147 -3.87 -6.71 -5.21
CA ARG A 147 -4.55 -6.78 -6.51
C ARG A 147 -4.00 -5.80 -7.53
N ARG A 148 -3.68 -4.55 -7.11
CA ARG A 148 -3.06 -3.56 -8.00
C ARG A 148 -1.64 -3.98 -8.41
N VAL A 149 -0.81 -4.36 -7.45
CA VAL A 149 0.57 -4.78 -7.72
C VAL A 149 0.64 -6.07 -8.53
N LEU A 150 -0.38 -6.92 -8.50
CA LEU A 150 -0.49 -8.16 -9.27
C LEU A 150 -1.27 -8.02 -10.59
N ALA A 151 -1.68 -6.81 -10.98
CA ALA A 151 -2.41 -6.60 -12.22
C ALA A 151 -1.60 -7.11 -13.44
N PRO A 152 -2.28 -7.60 -14.52
CA PRO A 152 -1.60 -8.17 -15.69
C PRO A 152 -0.54 -7.23 -16.29
N ILE A 153 -0.84 -5.93 -16.32
CA ILE A 153 0.12 -4.87 -16.61
C ILE A 153 0.17 -3.98 -15.37
N ALA A 154 1.33 -3.93 -14.71
CA ALA A 154 1.53 -3.12 -13.53
C ALA A 154 2.79 -2.27 -13.71
N VAL A 155 2.63 -0.95 -13.66
CA VAL A 155 3.76 -0.03 -13.54
C VAL A 155 4.19 0.04 -12.09
N ALA A 156 5.48 0.20 -11.86
CA ALA A 156 6.05 0.30 -10.54
C ALA A 156 7.14 1.38 -10.51
N VAL A 157 7.24 2.07 -9.39
CA VAL A 157 8.34 2.96 -9.06
C VAL A 157 8.91 2.59 -7.69
N LYS A 158 10.22 2.65 -7.55
CA LYS A 158 10.88 2.40 -6.27
C LYS A 158 12.08 3.31 -6.11
N ARG A 159 12.14 4.03 -4.99
CA ARG A 159 13.38 4.68 -4.53
C ARG A 159 14.31 3.65 -3.89
N ALA A 160 15.61 3.87 -4.02
CA ALA A 160 16.63 3.14 -3.29
C ALA A 160 16.36 3.28 -1.78
N HIS A 161 16.39 2.15 -1.07
CA HIS A 161 16.21 2.16 0.37
C HIS A 161 17.48 2.66 1.06
N PHE A 162 17.30 3.56 2.02
CA PHE A 162 18.34 3.96 2.96
C PHE A 162 17.82 3.76 4.37
N ASP A 163 18.63 3.15 5.23
CA ASP A 163 18.23 2.90 6.61
C ASP A 163 18.22 4.21 7.42
N TRP A 164 17.03 4.70 7.76
CA TRP A 164 16.84 5.90 8.57
C TRP A 164 17.01 5.68 10.07
N SER A 165 17.15 4.43 10.53
CA SER A 165 17.39 4.08 11.94
C SER A 165 18.85 4.22 12.36
N VAL A 166 19.72 4.67 11.45
CA VAL A 166 21.10 5.06 11.78
C VAL A 166 21.16 6.29 12.68
N VAL A 167 22.26 6.45 13.40
CA VAL A 167 22.46 7.54 14.37
C VAL A 167 22.13 8.90 13.74
N HIS A 168 21.32 9.70 14.46
CA HIS A 168 20.80 11.02 14.06
C HIS A 168 19.77 11.05 12.93
N ALA A 169 19.19 9.92 12.52
CA ALA A 169 18.13 9.86 11.50
C ALA A 169 18.49 10.64 10.21
N ARG A 170 19.74 10.49 9.75
CA ARG A 170 20.26 11.25 8.61
C ARG A 170 19.56 10.85 7.32
N VAL A 171 19.08 11.83 6.57
CA VAL A 171 18.60 11.63 5.19
C VAL A 171 19.82 11.55 4.27
N PRO A 172 19.90 10.57 3.35
CA PRO A 172 21.01 10.50 2.40
C PRO A 172 20.96 11.73 1.48
N ALA A 173 22.13 12.24 1.08
CA ALA A 173 22.20 13.44 0.23
C ALA A 173 21.44 13.27 -1.10
N THR A 174 21.47 12.05 -1.63
CA THR A 174 20.74 11.67 -2.84
C THR A 174 20.02 10.34 -2.66
N SER A 175 19.03 10.08 -3.50
CA SER A 175 18.38 8.78 -3.57
C SER A 175 18.05 8.42 -5.02
N ASP A 176 18.60 7.32 -5.50
CA ASP A 176 18.26 6.81 -6.82
C ASP A 176 16.83 6.25 -6.83
N TYR A 177 16.21 6.22 -7.99
CA TYR A 177 14.93 5.55 -8.20
C TYR A 177 14.85 4.93 -9.58
N GLU A 178 13.97 3.95 -9.69
CA GLU A 178 13.77 3.18 -10.90
C GLU A 178 12.27 3.05 -11.17
N VAL A 179 11.90 3.11 -12.46
CA VAL A 179 10.54 2.89 -12.94
C VAL A 179 10.59 1.75 -13.95
N TRP A 180 9.71 0.77 -13.76
CA TRP A 180 9.58 -0.37 -14.66
C TRP A 180 8.13 -0.79 -14.80
N VAL A 181 7.86 -1.63 -15.78
CA VAL A 181 6.54 -2.21 -16.01
C VAL A 181 6.66 -3.73 -16.02
N ALA A 182 5.79 -4.40 -15.30
CA ALA A 182 5.63 -5.84 -15.38
C ALA A 182 4.44 -6.17 -16.30
N ASN A 183 4.69 -6.92 -17.37
CA ASN A 183 3.67 -7.38 -18.32
C ASN A 183 3.57 -8.91 -18.25
N GLN A 184 2.46 -9.42 -17.72
CA GLN A 184 2.18 -10.86 -17.60
C GLN A 184 1.25 -11.37 -18.70
N LYS A 185 0.97 -10.54 -19.72
CA LYS A 185 0.35 -11.03 -20.95
C LYS A 185 1.38 -11.79 -21.79
N LEU A 186 0.90 -12.62 -22.71
CA LEU A 186 1.75 -13.42 -23.59
C LEU A 186 2.15 -12.66 -24.87
N GLU A 187 1.50 -11.53 -25.11
CA GLU A 187 1.75 -10.62 -26.21
C GLU A 187 2.54 -9.36 -25.80
N GLU A 188 3.20 -8.76 -26.79
CA GLU A 188 3.81 -7.43 -26.65
C GLU A 188 2.69 -6.39 -26.53
N VAL A 189 2.88 -5.42 -25.65
CA VAL A 189 1.93 -4.31 -25.46
C VAL A 189 2.68 -3.00 -25.65
N VAL A 190 2.13 -2.09 -26.43
CA VAL A 190 2.65 -0.73 -26.57
C VAL A 190 1.99 0.17 -25.53
N ALA A 191 2.79 0.91 -24.77
CA ALA A 191 2.29 1.72 -23.67
C ALA A 191 2.93 3.11 -23.60
N THR A 192 2.24 4.03 -22.95
CA THR A 192 2.78 5.33 -22.51
C THR A 192 2.92 5.34 -21.00
N VAL A 193 4.08 5.73 -20.47
CA VAL A 193 4.33 5.87 -19.03
C VAL A 193 4.62 7.33 -18.69
N GLU A 194 3.96 7.84 -17.66
CA GLU A 194 4.17 9.19 -17.10
C GLU A 194 4.70 9.08 -15.68
N LEU A 195 5.77 9.81 -15.36
CA LEU A 195 6.27 10.03 -14.00
C LEU A 195 6.12 11.51 -13.62
N ARG A 196 5.54 11.77 -12.44
CA ARG A 196 5.33 13.10 -11.84
C ARG A 196 6.05 13.20 -10.49
N TYR A 197 6.44 14.42 -10.10
CA TYR A 197 7.20 14.70 -8.86
C TYR A 197 6.43 15.71 -8.02
N ILE A 198 5.65 15.22 -7.06
CA ILE A 198 4.64 16.07 -6.41
C ILE A 198 4.99 16.28 -4.95
N SER A 199 5.16 17.54 -4.54
CA SER A 199 5.47 17.89 -3.15
C SER A 199 4.43 17.29 -2.20
N VAL A 200 4.91 16.60 -1.16
CA VAL A 200 4.06 16.08 -0.10
C VAL A 200 3.38 17.24 0.64
N LYS A 201 4.10 18.36 0.83
CA LYS A 201 3.61 19.50 1.59
C LYS A 201 2.60 20.36 0.82
N SER A 202 2.93 20.71 -0.43
CA SER A 202 2.14 21.70 -1.20
C SER A 202 1.18 21.07 -2.21
N GLY A 203 1.37 19.81 -2.58
CA GLY A 203 0.63 19.17 -3.66
C GLY A 203 0.97 19.64 -5.06
N LYS A 204 1.97 20.53 -5.20
CA LYS A 204 2.43 21.06 -6.50
C LYS A 204 3.56 20.19 -7.08
N GLU A 205 3.65 20.19 -8.40
CA GLU A 205 4.83 19.65 -9.09
C GLU A 205 6.08 20.40 -8.64
N ILE A 206 7.16 19.66 -8.40
CA ILE A 206 8.47 20.23 -8.06
C ILE A 206 9.45 20.18 -9.24
N LYS A 207 9.10 19.42 -10.28
CA LYS A 207 9.87 19.21 -11.51
C LYS A 207 8.91 18.99 -12.68
N GLU A 208 9.44 19.15 -13.89
CA GLU A 208 8.74 18.74 -15.10
C GLU A 208 8.47 17.24 -15.09
N LYS A 209 7.26 16.85 -15.49
CA LYS A 209 6.88 15.45 -15.62
C LYS A 209 7.59 14.81 -16.80
N ILE A 210 7.90 13.52 -16.68
CA ILE A 210 8.52 12.75 -17.75
C ILE A 210 7.47 11.86 -18.39
N VAL A 211 7.33 11.93 -19.71
CA VAL A 211 6.43 11.06 -20.48
C VAL A 211 7.26 10.25 -21.48
N LYS A 212 7.15 8.93 -21.40
CA LYS A 212 7.76 7.98 -22.34
C LYS A 212 6.64 7.33 -23.14
N LYS A 213 6.59 7.59 -24.44
CA LYS A 213 5.60 7.04 -25.38
C LYS A 213 6.16 5.82 -26.10
N ASP A 214 5.26 5.03 -26.68
CA ASP A 214 5.58 3.91 -27.56
C ASP A 214 6.54 2.88 -26.95
N ILE A 215 6.45 2.68 -25.62
CA ILE A 215 7.24 1.67 -24.92
C ILE A 215 6.68 0.30 -25.27
N ARG A 216 7.52 -0.59 -25.82
CA ARG A 216 7.19 -1.98 -26.08
C ARG A 216 7.47 -2.83 -24.85
N LEU A 217 6.40 -3.32 -24.22
CA LEU A 217 6.46 -4.12 -23.01
C LEU A 217 6.81 -5.57 -23.35
N VAL A 218 7.85 -6.11 -22.71
CA VAL A 218 8.30 -7.49 -22.91
C VAL A 218 7.17 -8.46 -22.49
N PRO A 219 6.75 -9.39 -23.36
CA PRO A 219 5.74 -10.39 -22.99
C PRO A 219 6.23 -11.29 -21.85
N ASN A 220 5.34 -11.60 -20.90
CA ASN A 220 5.64 -12.42 -19.73
C ASN A 220 6.98 -12.03 -19.04
N GLY A 221 7.16 -10.74 -18.83
CA GLY A 221 8.44 -10.15 -18.46
C GLY A 221 8.30 -8.77 -17.82
N THR A 222 9.44 -8.09 -17.70
CA THR A 222 9.51 -6.73 -17.16
C THR A 222 10.33 -5.86 -18.08
N THR A 223 9.92 -4.60 -18.22
CA THR A 223 10.60 -3.60 -19.03
C THR A 223 11.01 -2.44 -18.13
N ASP A 224 12.31 -2.18 -18.02
CA ASP A 224 12.80 -0.95 -17.38
C ASP A 224 12.44 0.25 -18.28
N VAL A 225 11.88 1.30 -17.67
CA VAL A 225 11.36 2.47 -18.42
C VAL A 225 12.30 3.66 -18.27
N LEU A 226 12.68 3.99 -17.04
CA LEU A 226 13.62 5.06 -16.72
C LEU A 226 14.17 4.88 -15.30
N SER A 227 15.28 5.54 -15.03
CA SER A 227 15.83 5.73 -13.70
C SER A 227 16.27 7.18 -13.53
N GLY A 228 16.52 7.58 -12.29
CA GLY A 228 17.08 8.89 -11.99
C GLY A 228 17.48 9.01 -10.53
N THR A 229 17.89 10.22 -10.15
CA THR A 229 18.37 10.52 -8.80
C THR A 229 17.61 11.72 -8.25
N ILE A 230 17.24 11.64 -6.98
CA ILE A 230 16.64 12.71 -6.19
C ILE A 230 17.74 13.42 -5.42
N ASP A 231 17.77 14.75 -5.44
CA ASP A 231 18.62 15.56 -4.59
C ASP A 231 17.87 15.93 -3.29
N ASN A 232 18.03 15.11 -2.25
CA ASN A 232 17.34 15.31 -0.98
C ASN A 232 17.85 16.54 -0.20
N ARG A 233 18.95 17.18 -0.63
CA ARG A 233 19.46 18.41 0.02
C ARG A 233 18.69 19.63 -0.45
N ASN A 234 18.37 19.68 -1.74
CA ASN A 234 17.79 20.86 -2.37
C ASN A 234 16.31 20.67 -2.73
N GLU A 235 15.83 19.43 -2.81
CA GLU A 235 14.43 19.11 -3.10
C GLU A 235 13.65 18.87 -1.80
N GLN A 236 12.47 19.49 -1.72
CA GLN A 236 11.52 19.17 -0.65
C GLN A 236 11.00 17.72 -0.77
N PRO A 237 10.53 17.10 0.33
CA PRO A 237 9.88 15.80 0.27
C PRO A 237 8.71 15.78 -0.72
N HIS A 238 8.75 14.86 -1.66
CA HIS A 238 7.79 14.71 -2.75
C HIS A 238 7.49 13.23 -2.98
N VAL A 239 6.39 12.90 -3.64
CA VAL A 239 6.11 11.54 -4.13
C VAL A 239 6.57 11.40 -5.57
N LEU A 240 6.98 10.18 -5.96
CA LEU A 240 7.07 9.79 -7.36
C LEU A 240 5.74 9.12 -7.71
N ALA A 241 4.93 9.75 -8.54
CA ALA A 241 3.64 9.21 -8.97
C ALA A 241 3.75 8.76 -10.44
N VAL A 242 3.50 7.49 -10.69
CA VAL A 242 3.62 6.88 -12.02
C VAL A 242 2.28 6.35 -12.49
N ARG A 243 1.98 6.59 -13.77
CA ARG A 243 0.79 6.08 -14.45
C ARG A 243 1.19 5.48 -15.79
N ILE A 244 0.44 4.46 -16.21
CA ILE A 244 0.62 3.82 -17.51
C ILE A 244 -0.70 3.75 -18.27
N TRP A 245 -0.63 4.11 -19.54
CA TRP A 245 -1.72 4.03 -20.50
C TRP A 245 -1.45 2.94 -21.53
N VAL A 246 -2.48 2.18 -21.85
CA VAL A 246 -2.54 1.23 -22.97
C VAL A 246 -3.84 1.54 -23.71
N ASP A 247 -3.75 1.74 -25.03
CA ASP A 247 -4.91 2.08 -25.88
C ASP A 247 -5.71 3.30 -25.38
N GLY A 248 -5.04 4.28 -24.79
CA GLY A 248 -5.64 5.51 -24.26
C GLY A 248 -6.22 5.40 -22.84
N GLU A 249 -6.23 4.22 -22.24
CA GLU A 249 -6.81 3.96 -20.91
C GLU A 249 -5.73 3.76 -19.84
N ILE A 250 -5.94 4.32 -18.64
CA ILE A 250 -5.01 4.11 -17.51
C ILE A 250 -5.22 2.70 -16.95
N VAL A 251 -4.23 1.83 -17.14
CA VAL A 251 -4.32 0.43 -16.70
C VAL A 251 -3.64 0.15 -15.37
N SER A 252 -2.70 1.00 -14.94
CA SER A 252 -2.03 0.87 -13.64
C SER A 252 -1.50 2.22 -13.15
N ARG A 253 -1.36 2.31 -11.82
CA ARG A 253 -0.78 3.44 -11.09
C ARG A 253 0.14 2.92 -10.01
N ASP A 254 1.15 3.69 -9.68
CA ASP A 254 1.99 3.43 -8.53
C ASP A 254 2.54 4.71 -7.92
N VAL A 255 2.75 4.72 -6.60
CA VAL A 255 3.27 5.88 -5.89
C VAL A 255 4.35 5.44 -4.92
N ASP A 256 5.54 6.02 -5.08
CA ASP A 256 6.62 5.87 -4.11
C ASP A 256 6.69 7.12 -3.22
N TRP A 257 6.72 6.89 -1.90
CA TRP A 257 6.75 7.93 -0.86
C TRP A 257 8.13 7.99 -0.20
N PRO A 258 8.60 9.18 0.24
CA PRO A 258 9.74 9.24 1.13
C PRO A 258 9.45 8.44 2.41
N GLN A 259 10.42 7.64 2.84
CA GLN A 259 10.29 6.76 4.00
C GLN A 259 11.21 7.22 5.14
N PRO A 260 10.82 7.04 6.40
CA PRO A 260 9.54 6.51 6.88
C PRO A 260 8.44 7.57 6.84
N LEU A 261 7.18 7.12 6.72
CA LEU A 261 6.02 8.01 6.62
C LEU A 261 5.86 8.93 7.84
N LYS A 262 6.29 8.51 9.04
CA LYS A 262 6.17 9.30 10.29
C LYS A 262 6.84 10.68 10.26
N TYR A 263 7.85 10.87 9.41
CA TYR A 263 8.56 12.15 9.26
C TYR A 263 7.86 13.13 8.32
N LEU A 264 6.83 12.69 7.60
CA LEU A 264 6.06 13.55 6.71
C LEU A 264 4.92 14.25 7.48
N GLU A 265 4.56 15.45 7.02
CA GLU A 265 3.39 16.20 7.49
C GLU A 265 2.16 15.79 6.68
N PHE A 266 1.08 15.40 7.35
CA PHE A 266 -0.17 14.92 6.72
C PHE A 266 -1.36 15.87 6.82
N ASP A 267 -1.12 17.11 7.22
CA ASP A 267 -2.17 18.06 7.53
C ASP A 267 -2.85 18.60 6.26
N GLU A 268 -4.16 18.84 6.35
CA GLU A 268 -4.98 19.53 5.35
C GLU A 268 -4.78 18.97 3.93
N ARG A 269 -5.06 17.69 3.73
CA ARG A 269 -4.92 17.04 2.43
C ARG A 269 -5.97 17.46 1.39
N GLY A 270 -7.07 18.07 1.83
CA GLY A 270 -8.18 18.46 0.98
C GLY A 270 -8.80 17.26 0.26
N VAL A 271 -8.98 16.14 0.97
CA VAL A 271 -9.57 14.92 0.41
C VAL A 271 -11.07 15.09 0.30
N GLU A 272 -11.59 14.87 -0.90
CA GLU A 272 -13.02 14.86 -1.20
C GLU A 272 -13.38 13.50 -1.79
N VAL A 273 -14.49 12.93 -1.30
CA VAL A 273 -15.12 11.74 -1.87
C VAL A 273 -16.56 12.11 -2.19
N ILE A 274 -16.88 12.17 -3.49
CA ILE A 274 -18.18 12.60 -4.00
C ILE A 274 -18.89 11.39 -4.59
N ALA A 275 -20.09 11.08 -4.09
CA ALA A 275 -20.89 9.97 -4.58
C ALA A 275 -21.79 10.39 -5.76
N HIS A 276 -21.81 9.57 -6.80
CA HIS A 276 -22.61 9.66 -8.02
C HIS A 276 -23.24 8.30 -8.30
N GLY A 277 -24.38 8.01 -7.65
CA GLY A 277 -25.05 6.71 -7.75
C GLY A 277 -24.14 5.58 -7.26
N GLU A 278 -23.88 4.61 -8.13
CA GLU A 278 -23.00 3.46 -7.85
C GLU A 278 -21.50 3.76 -8.02
N THR A 279 -21.10 5.02 -8.20
CA THR A 279 -19.70 5.41 -8.36
C THR A 279 -19.35 6.53 -7.39
N MET A 280 -18.19 6.45 -6.75
CA MET A 280 -17.59 7.53 -5.97
C MET A 280 -16.39 8.09 -6.72
N VAL A 281 -16.24 9.41 -6.73
CA VAL A 281 -15.04 10.09 -7.22
C VAL A 281 -14.25 10.58 -6.03
N ALA A 282 -13.01 10.11 -5.89
CA ALA A 282 -12.10 10.52 -4.83
C ALA A 282 -10.96 11.37 -5.41
N ARG A 283 -10.68 12.51 -4.76
CA ARG A 283 -9.61 13.43 -5.14
C ARG A 283 -8.99 14.10 -3.91
N ALA A 284 -7.80 14.64 -4.07
CA ALA A 284 -7.08 15.33 -3.01
C ALA A 284 -6.30 16.53 -3.56
N GLN A 285 -6.11 17.56 -2.72
CA GLN A 285 -5.31 18.74 -3.06
C GLN A 285 -3.81 18.51 -2.83
N LYS A 286 -3.44 17.56 -1.95
CA LYS A 286 -2.07 17.11 -1.69
C LYS A 286 -2.00 15.58 -1.81
N PRO A 287 -0.82 14.99 -2.12
CA PRO A 287 -0.64 13.55 -2.04
C PRO A 287 -1.19 13.00 -0.73
N THR A 288 -2.03 11.97 -0.83
CA THR A 288 -2.69 11.36 0.33
C THR A 288 -2.42 9.87 0.32
N LYS A 289 -1.89 9.35 1.44
CA LYS A 289 -1.52 7.94 1.57
C LYS A 289 -2.72 7.11 2.05
N GLY A 290 -3.04 6.05 1.31
CA GLY A 290 -3.93 4.99 1.74
C GLY A 290 -5.35 5.44 2.10
N LEU A 291 -6.08 6.08 1.18
CA LEU A 291 -7.53 6.27 1.31
C LEU A 291 -8.23 4.91 1.40
N VAL A 292 -8.76 4.58 2.57
CA VAL A 292 -9.46 3.33 2.88
C VAL A 292 -10.94 3.63 3.10
N PHE A 293 -11.80 2.96 2.35
CA PHE A 293 -13.23 2.88 2.62
C PHE A 293 -13.50 1.80 3.66
N GLU A 294 -14.34 2.10 4.64
CA GLU A 294 -14.85 1.12 5.60
C GLU A 294 -15.96 0.31 4.91
N GLU A 295 -15.62 -0.90 4.47
CA GLU A 295 -16.61 -1.82 3.90
C GLU A 295 -17.64 -2.24 4.93
N ARG A 296 -18.90 -2.35 4.50
CA ARG A 296 -19.98 -2.87 5.33
C ARG A 296 -20.46 -4.18 4.75
N SER A 297 -20.96 -5.08 5.59
CA SER A 297 -21.55 -6.32 5.10
C SER A 297 -22.64 -6.03 4.06
N GLY A 298 -22.50 -6.60 2.86
CA GLY A 298 -23.42 -6.36 1.73
C GLY A 298 -23.07 -5.16 0.84
N VAL A 299 -22.14 -4.28 1.27
CA VAL A 299 -21.66 -3.14 0.47
C VAL A 299 -20.20 -3.34 0.11
N LEU A 300 -19.92 -3.54 -1.16
CA LEU A 300 -18.58 -3.85 -1.66
C LEU A 300 -18.03 -2.66 -2.45
N VAL A 301 -16.80 -2.26 -2.17
CA VAL A 301 -16.08 -1.29 -3.01
C VAL A 301 -15.25 -2.00 -4.04
N HIS A 302 -15.21 -1.45 -5.25
CA HIS A 302 -14.34 -1.97 -6.30
C HIS A 302 -12.88 -1.79 -5.92
N ASP A 303 -12.48 -0.68 -5.28
CA ASP A 303 -11.10 -0.43 -4.85
C ASP A 303 -11.03 0.36 -3.53
N SER A 304 -9.94 0.19 -2.79
CA SER A 304 -9.68 0.83 -1.48
C SER A 304 -8.17 0.88 -1.22
N ALA A 305 -7.73 1.47 -0.11
CA ALA A 305 -6.32 1.68 0.24
C ALA A 305 -5.54 2.41 -0.87
N ILE A 306 -6.13 3.45 -1.45
CA ILE A 306 -5.62 4.12 -2.66
C ILE A 306 -4.78 5.34 -2.27
N ASP A 307 -3.61 5.49 -2.89
CA ASP A 307 -2.87 6.75 -2.80
C ASP A 307 -3.49 7.76 -3.77
N LEU A 308 -3.99 8.89 -3.24
CA LEU A 308 -4.54 9.97 -4.08
C LEU A 308 -3.43 10.94 -4.45
N VAL A 309 -3.42 11.32 -5.73
CA VAL A 309 -2.45 12.24 -6.31
C VAL A 309 -3.18 13.41 -6.95
N PRO A 310 -2.82 14.68 -6.67
CA PRO A 310 -3.47 15.84 -7.27
C PRO A 310 -3.51 15.78 -8.81
N GLY A 311 -4.70 15.99 -9.38
CA GLY A 311 -4.93 15.89 -10.83
C GLY A 311 -5.05 14.45 -11.38
N ASP A 312 -5.19 13.45 -10.51
CA ASP A 312 -5.47 12.05 -10.88
C ASP A 312 -6.65 11.51 -10.04
N GLU A 313 -7.85 12.00 -10.36
CA GLU A 313 -9.08 11.58 -9.69
C GLU A 313 -9.32 10.07 -9.85
N GLN A 314 -9.77 9.44 -8.77
CA GLN A 314 -10.03 8.01 -8.73
C GLN A 314 -11.53 7.75 -8.77
N MET A 315 -11.95 6.87 -9.67
CA MET A 315 -13.35 6.41 -9.77
C MET A 315 -13.49 5.04 -9.10
N ILE A 316 -14.30 4.97 -8.05
CA ILE A 316 -14.53 3.77 -7.25
C ILE A 316 -15.98 3.36 -7.41
N LYS A 317 -16.21 2.21 -8.07
CA LYS A 317 -17.56 1.62 -8.15
C LYS A 317 -17.94 1.01 -6.81
N VAL A 318 -19.18 1.17 -6.40
CA VAL A 318 -19.76 0.63 -5.16
C VAL A 318 -20.96 -0.22 -5.53
N ARG A 319 -21.01 -1.43 -4.99
CA ARG A 319 -22.15 -2.34 -5.18
C ARG A 319 -22.86 -2.56 -3.85
N GLY A 320 -24.19 -2.55 -3.88
CA GLY A 320 -25.04 -2.85 -2.71
C GLY A 320 -25.34 -1.65 -1.82
N LEU A 321 -24.90 -0.44 -2.19
CA LEU A 321 -25.29 0.80 -1.51
C LEU A 321 -26.58 1.34 -2.11
N GLY A 322 -27.68 1.30 -1.37
CA GLY A 322 -28.98 1.81 -1.78
C GLY A 322 -29.11 3.33 -1.62
N PRO A 323 -30.13 3.96 -2.24
CA PRO A 323 -30.32 5.43 -2.19
C PRO A 323 -30.55 6.02 -0.79
N GLN A 324 -31.01 5.20 0.16
CA GLN A 324 -31.30 5.60 1.54
C GLN A 324 -30.20 5.19 2.53
N ASP A 325 -29.17 4.48 2.06
CA ASP A 325 -28.09 4.02 2.92
C ASP A 325 -27.16 5.19 3.30
N LYS A 326 -26.64 5.13 4.53
CA LYS A 326 -25.61 6.09 4.95
C LYS A 326 -24.39 5.97 4.03
N PRO A 327 -23.75 7.09 3.63
CA PRO A 327 -22.49 7.04 2.88
C PRO A 327 -21.44 6.18 3.59
N LEU A 328 -20.56 5.53 2.82
CA LEU A 328 -19.44 4.78 3.37
C LEU A 328 -18.51 5.73 4.13
N ARG A 329 -18.10 5.35 5.35
CA ARG A 329 -17.03 6.05 6.04
C ARG A 329 -15.74 5.75 5.32
N TRP A 330 -14.80 6.67 5.41
CA TRP A 330 -13.46 6.51 4.84
C TRP A 330 -12.44 7.23 5.70
N THR A 331 -11.21 6.75 5.67
CA THR A 331 -10.06 7.31 6.37
C THR A 331 -8.82 7.28 5.49
N TYR A 332 -7.76 7.95 5.91
CA TYR A 332 -6.45 7.94 5.26
C TYR A 332 -5.37 8.24 6.29
N LEU A 333 -4.10 8.00 5.95
CA LEU A 333 -3.00 8.28 6.87
C LEU A 333 -2.92 9.78 7.21
N GLY A 334 -3.08 10.10 8.50
CA GLY A 334 -3.08 11.48 9.01
C GLY A 334 -4.45 12.16 8.99
N LYS A 335 -5.53 11.41 8.74
CA LYS A 335 -6.87 11.84 9.14
C LYS A 335 -7.00 11.71 10.65
N ASP A 336 -7.54 12.74 11.30
CA ASP A 336 -7.87 12.74 12.72
C ASP A 336 -9.32 12.33 12.97
#